data_AF-A0A1E4S3G7-F1
#
_entry.id   AF-A0A1E4S3G7-F1
#
_cell.length_a   1.000
_cell.length_b   1.000
_cell.length_c   1.000
_cell.angle_alpha   90.00
_cell.angle_beta   90.00
_cell.angle_gamma   90.00
#
_symmetry.space_group_name_H-M   'P 1'
#
loop_
_entity.id
_entity.type
_entity.pdbx_description
1 polymer ?
#
loop_
_entity_poly.entity_id
_entity_poly.type
_entity_poly.pdbx_seq_one_letter_code
_entity_poly.pdbx_strand_id
1 'polypeptide(L)' 'MVVDIPFSVVRKLLFFTVAMVFFPLITFFTTQYLFDHNALLSGGLAALAANLVLVGYLIAAFSEDVPLEPTKKEDEVKLD' A
#
# COMPACT_ATOMS: atom_id res chain seq x y z
N MET A 1 -22.15 -5.63 15.64
CA MET A 1 -21.46 -4.35 15.31
C MET A 1 -20.92 -4.50 13.91
N VAL A 2 -21.47 -3.75 12.95
CA VAL A 2 -20.85 -3.63 11.62
C VAL A 2 -19.87 -2.48 11.76
N VAL A 3 -18.58 -2.79 11.67
CA VAL A 3 -17.55 -1.76 11.62
C VAL A 3 -17.64 -1.16 10.23
N ASP A 4 -18.06 0.09 10.13
CA ASP A 4 -18.12 0.81 8.87
C ASP A 4 -16.69 1.16 8.44
N ILE A 5 -16.10 0.28 7.62
CA ILE A 5 -14.76 0.50 7.07
C ILE A 5 -14.89 1.55 5.96
N PRO A 6 -14.19 2.69 6.06
CA PRO A 6 -14.25 3.71 5.02
C PRO A 6 -13.74 3.14 3.69
N PHE A 7 -14.57 3.22 2.65
CA PHE A 7 -14.26 2.75 1.30
C PHE A 7 -12.94 3.31 0.73
N SER A 8 -12.51 4.48 1.21
CA SER A 8 -11.23 5.09 0.83
C SER A 8 -10.03 4.21 1.18
N VAL A 9 -10.02 3.60 2.38
CA VAL A 9 -8.91 2.77 2.88
C VAL A 9 -8.85 1.45 2.11
N VAL A 10 -9.99 0.80 1.92
CA VAL A 10 -10.08 -0.46 1.16
C VAL A 10 -9.55 -0.28 -0.26
N ARG A 11 -9.91 0.82 -0.93
CA ARG A 11 -9.45 1.11 -2.29
C ARG A 11 -7.93 1.32 -2.38
N LYS A 12 -7.33 2.02 -1.41
CA LYS A 12 -5.87 2.23 -1.38
C LYS A 12 -5.12 0.96 -1.03
N LEU A 13 -5.61 0.18 -0.08
CA LEU A 13 -5.00 -1.10 0.31
C LEU A 13 -4.99 -2.08 -0.86
N LEU A 14 -6.09 -2.13 -1.62
CA LEU A 14 -6.17 -2.92 -2.85
C LEU A 14 -5.23 -2.41 -3.93
N PHE A 15 -5.14 -1.09 -4.13
CA PHE A 15 -4.19 -0.47 -5.06
C PHE A 15 -2.74 -0.82 -4.74
N PHE A 16 -2.32 -0.71 -3.48
CA PHE A 16 -0.95 -1.04 -3.07
C PHE A 16 -0.64 -2.54 -3.19
N THR A 17 -1.63 -3.40 -2.91
CA THR A 17 -1.49 -4.85 -3.10
C THR A 17 -1.19 -5.18 -4.57
N VAL A 18 -1.94 -4.57 -5.50
CA VAL A 18 -1.70 -4.73 -6.93
C VAL A 18 -0.35 -4.12 -7.32
N ALA A 19 -0.05 -2.90 -6.88
CA ALA A 19 1.20 -2.22 -7.20
C ALA A 19 2.44 -3.01 -6.75
N MET A 20 2.39 -3.67 -5.59
CA MET A 20 3.49 -4.48 -5.06
C MET A 20 3.83 -5.69 -5.93
N VAL A 21 2.87 -6.21 -6.71
CA VAL A 21 3.10 -7.32 -7.64
C VAL A 21 3.48 -6.79 -9.01
N PHE A 22 2.71 -5.84 -9.55
CA PHE A 22 2.89 -5.37 -10.92
C PHE A 22 4.17 -4.55 -11.09
N PHE A 23 4.52 -3.69 -10.14
CA PHE A 23 5.66 -2.80 -10.28
C PHE A 23 7.00 -3.56 -10.36
N PRO A 24 7.32 -4.50 -9.44
CA PRO A 24 8.55 -5.30 -9.55
C PRO A 24 8.54 -6.23 -10.77
N LEU A 25 7.38 -6.76 -11.17
CA LEU A 25 7.26 -7.56 -12.40
C LEU A 25 7.60 -6.72 -13.64
N ILE A 26 7.01 -5.53 -13.77
CA ILE A 26 7.26 -4.63 -14.91
C ILE A 26 8.75 -4.27 -14.93
N THR A 27 9.35 -3.94 -13.79
CA THR A 27 10.80 -3.70 -13.71
C THR A 27 11.59 -4.92 -14.17
N PHE A 28 11.26 -6.12 -13.69
CA PHE A 28 11.95 -7.35 -14.07
C PHE A 28 11.95 -7.58 -15.58
N PHE A 29 10.77 -7.55 -16.22
CA PHE A 29 10.63 -7.80 -17.66
C PHE A 29 11.23 -6.68 -18.51
N THR A 30 11.12 -5.42 -18.07
CA THR A 30 11.72 -4.27 -18.76
C THR A 30 13.25 -4.37 -18.74
N THR A 31 13.83 -4.68 -17.58
CA THR A 31 15.27 -4.89 -17.45
C THR A 31 15.73 -6.12 -18.23
N GLN A 32 14.96 -7.20 -18.25
CA GLN A 32 15.29 -8.40 -19.04
C GLN A 32 15.39 -8.10 -20.54
N TYR A 33 14.50 -7.24 -21.06
CA TYR A 33 14.51 -6.78 -22.45
C TYR A 33 15.70 -5.85 -22.77
N LEU A 34 16.09 -4.98 -21.84
CA LEU A 34 17.20 -4.04 -22.03
C LEU A 34 18.60 -4.66 -21.87
N PHE A 35 18.75 -5.68 -21.03
CA PHE A 35 20.06 -6.22 -20.62
C PHE A 35 20.30 -7.65 -21.13
N ASP A 36 19.95 -7.95 -22.38
CA ASP A 36 20.27 -9.23 -23.04
C ASP A 36 19.92 -10.48 -22.21
N HIS A 37 18.75 -10.47 -21.59
CA HIS A 37 18.24 -11.58 -20.79
C HIS A 37 19.10 -12.01 -19.58
N ASN A 38 19.94 -11.12 -19.05
CA ASN A 38 20.71 -11.40 -17.84
C ASN A 38 19.83 -11.44 -16.59
N ALA A 39 19.47 -12.65 -16.14
CA ALA A 39 18.59 -12.90 -14.99
C ALA A 39 19.11 -12.32 -13.66
N LEU A 40 20.44 -12.20 -13.51
CA LEU A 40 21.05 -11.59 -12.32
C LEU A 40 20.79 -10.08 -12.26
N LEU A 41 20.88 -9.38 -13.40
CA LEU A 41 20.63 -7.94 -13.47
C LEU A 41 19.15 -7.63 -13.35
N SER A 42 18.29 -8.38 -14.03
CA SER A 42 16.82 -8.21 -13.92
C SER A 42 16.29 -8.56 -12.54
N GLY A 43 16.78 -9.65 -11.93
CA GLY A 43 16.44 -10.02 -10.56
C GLY A 43 16.92 -8.98 -9.54
N GLY A 44 18.17 -8.50 -9.66
CA GLY A 44 18.72 -7.48 -8.77
C GLY A 44 17.99 -6.14 -8.84
N LEU A 45 17.68 -5.68 -10.06
CA LEU A 45 16.89 -4.46 -10.28
C LEU A 45 15.45 -4.60 -9.81
N ALA A 46 14.82 -5.76 -9.99
CA ALA A 46 13.49 -6.05 -9.47
C ALA A 46 13.45 -6.05 -7.93
N ALA A 47 14.47 -6.61 -7.28
CA ALA A 47 14.60 -6.57 -5.81
C ALA A 47 14.76 -5.13 -5.29
N LEU A 48 15.55 -4.29 -5.97
CA LEU A 48 15.64 -2.86 -5.67
C LEU A 48 14.30 -2.14 -5.84
N ALA A 49 13.59 -2.39 -6.95
CA ALA A 49 12.28 -1.81 -7.21
C ALA A 49 11.24 -2.22 -6.16
N ALA A 50 11.24 -3.48 -5.71
CA ALA A 50 10.36 -3.96 -4.64
C ALA A 50 10.59 -3.20 -3.32
N ASN A 51 11.85 -2.94 -2.96
CA ASN A 51 12.18 -2.15 -1.76
C ASN A 51 11.73 -0.68 -1.90
N LEU A 52 11.83 -0.08 -3.09
CA LEU A 52 11.31 1.27 -3.33
C LEU A 52 9.78 1.33 -3.19
N VAL A 53 9.07 0.32 -3.69
CA VAL A 53 7.61 0.22 -3.52
C VAL A 53 7.23 0.07 -2.05
N LEU A 54 7.98 -0.73 -1.29
CA LEU A 54 7.76 -0.90 0.15
C LEU A 54 7.93 0.43 0.91
N VAL A 55 8.99 1.18 0.62
CA VAL A 55 9.20 2.51 1.21
C VAL A 55 8.09 3.48 0.80
N GLY A 56 7.67 3.46 -0.47
CA GLY A 56 6.55 4.28 -0.96
C GLY A 56 5.23 3.96 -0.26
N TYR A 57 4.94 2.67 -0.05
CA TYR A 57 3.80 2.22 0.75
C TYR A 57 3.88 2.73 2.19
N LEU A 58 5.06 2.65 2.81
CA LEU A 58 5.28 3.15 4.16
C LEU A 58 4.95 4.65 4.27
N ILE A 59 5.46 5.46 3.34
CA ILE A 59 5.20 6.90 3.29
C ILE A 59 3.71 7.18 3.10
N ALA A 60 3.05 6.47 2.18
CA ALA A 60 1.63 6.65 1.91
C ALA A 60 0.76 6.25 3.12
N ALA A 61 1.13 5.18 3.83
CA ALA A 61 0.47 4.75 5.05
C ALA A 61 0.63 5.78 6.18
N PHE A 62 1.81 6.39 6.33
CA PHE A 62 2.01 7.46 7.32
C PHE A 62 1.38 8.79 6.94
N SER A 63 1.18 9.05 5.64
CA SER A 63 0.51 10.26 5.14
C SER A 63 -1.01 10.14 5.14
N GLU A 64 -1.54 8.96 5.46
CA GLU A 64 -2.96 8.77 5.60
C GLU A 64 -3.39 9.25 6.98
N ASP A 65 -4.06 10.42 7.03
CA ASP A 65 -4.80 10.85 8.20
C ASP A 65 -5.90 9.83 8.47
N VAL A 66 -5.61 8.86 9.34
CA VAL A 66 -6.63 8.01 9.93
C VAL A 66 -7.47 8.94 10.80
N PRO A 67 -8.77 9.16 10.52
CA PRO A 67 -9.62 9.80 11.49
C PRO A 67 -9.62 8.88 12.71
N LEU A 68 -8.86 9.28 13.74
CA LEU A 68 -8.98 8.73 15.07
C LEU A 68 -10.45 8.95 15.41
N GLU A 69 -11.26 7.90 15.41
CA GLU A 69 -12.62 8.01 15.93
C GLU A 69 -12.50 8.67 17.30
N PRO A 70 -13.10 9.85 17.54
CA PRO A 70 -13.40 10.21 18.89
C PRO A 70 -14.41 9.16 19.32
N THR A 71 -14.00 8.23 20.18
CA THR A 71 -14.91 7.54 21.10
C THR A 71 -15.60 8.64 21.90
N LYS A 72 -16.67 9.20 21.32
CA LYS A 72 -17.57 10.10 22.00
C LYS A 72 -18.36 9.24 22.96
N LYS A 73 -17.99 9.40 24.22
CA LYS A 73 -18.77 9.04 25.39
C LYS A 73 -20.09 9.82 25.32
N GLU A 74 -21.16 9.21 24.83
CA GLU A 74 -22.51 9.75 24.94
C GLU A 74 -23.47 8.58 25.25
N ASP A 75 -23.49 8.17 26.52
CA ASP A 75 -24.65 7.51 27.16
C ASP A 75 -24.68 7.83 28.68
N GLU A 76 -24.07 8.94 29.10
CA GLU A 76 -24.35 9.55 30.39
C GLU A 76 -24.71 11.02 30.17
N VAL A 77 -26.02 11.31 30.21
CA VAL A 77 -26.66 12.38 31.00
C VAL A 77 -27.96 12.87 30.30
N LYS A 78 -29.07 12.33 30.83
CA LYS A 78 -30.42 12.92 31.03
C LYS A 78 -31.41 12.96 29.85
N LEU A 79 -32.57 12.34 30.06
CA LEU A 79 -33.81 13.09 30.34
C LEU A 79 -34.74 12.24 31.24
N ASP A 80 -35.04 12.83 32.41
CA ASP A 80 -36.16 12.63 33.36
C ASP A 80 -36.43 11.26 34.03
#